data_AF-A0A8H5H0D1-F1
#
_entry.id   AF-A0A8H5H0D1-F1
#
_cell.length_a   1.000
_cell.length_b   1.000
_cell.length_c   1.000
_cell.angle_alpha   90.00
_cell.angle_beta   90.00
_cell.angle_gamma   90.00
#
_symmetry.space_group_name_H-M   'P 1'
#
loop_
_entity.id
_entity.type
_entity.pdbx_description
1 polymer ?
#
loop_
_entity_poly.entity_id
_entity_poly.type
_entity_poly.pdbx_seq_one_letter_code
_entity_poly.pdbx_strand_id
1 'polypeptide(L)'
;MSRILELSVSVLKRGSRPPGKDIGTSLPSLVLGSVVAIAVEFLFYGAYAVLYGVCIHSLIRRKPAGRKWQLVLMSTLFVLATIVTVLFVAETVTHILADFHCRHQFHDNHPGQGSGSQCEKILNNALGVEVDAPVEKLKLSIECFFVFANVFGDGILIYRLYLIWNNWKRITYIPIAASLVNSILAVIGIRLSYAVDSDTVALHFTIYQLYLALNVVLNVLLTALIAGRVWFIRREAEVILGRAVRERYGMAITLCMESGVLYPIGLILFLSLQLGLSSLDFFPILVQVVGIAPTLITVRSSLGKSVDNVRQVVESQSVSLRSTMVDMDMETAEGAVVVTLPEGDYDTRRFPAKE
;
A
#
# COMPACT_ATOMS: atom_id res chain seq x y z
N MET A 1 15.48 20.76 26.22
CA MET A 1 15.94 19.35 26.19
C MET A 1 15.74 18.65 27.54
N SER A 2 16.16 19.21 28.69
CA SER A 2 15.94 18.56 30.00
C SER A 2 14.46 18.48 30.44
N ARG A 3 13.61 19.46 30.09
CA ARG A 3 12.17 19.42 30.39
C ARG A 3 11.40 18.33 29.65
N ILE A 4 11.88 17.87 28.49
CA ILE A 4 11.24 16.79 27.72
C ILE A 4 11.60 15.43 28.36
N LEU A 5 12.84 15.28 28.84
CA LEU A 5 13.26 14.13 29.64
C LEU A 5 12.51 14.06 30.99
N GLU A 6 12.30 15.19 31.68
CA GLU A 6 11.49 15.22 32.91
C GLU A 6 10.01 14.91 32.65
N LEU A 7 9.45 15.29 31.49
CA LEU A 7 8.10 14.93 31.08
C LEU A 7 7.96 13.42 30.79
N SER A 8 8.95 12.81 30.12
CA SER A 8 8.96 11.37 29.89
C SER A 8 9.13 10.56 31.18
N VAL A 9 9.99 11.02 32.09
CA VAL A 9 10.19 10.38 33.41
C VAL A 9 8.97 10.58 34.32
N SER A 10 8.29 11.73 34.27
CA SER A 10 7.07 11.97 35.06
C SER A 10 5.84 11.24 34.51
N VAL A 11 5.77 10.97 33.21
CA VAL A 11 4.78 10.05 32.61
C VAL A 11 5.04 8.61 33.02
N LEU A 12 6.30 8.16 33.06
CA LEU A 12 6.70 6.87 33.63
C LEU A 12 6.36 6.77 35.13
N LYS A 13 6.51 7.87 35.89
CA LYS A 13 6.20 7.90 37.33
C LYS A 13 4.69 7.99 37.63
N ARG A 14 3.89 8.58 36.74
CA ARG A 14 2.41 8.60 36.85
C ARG A 14 1.74 7.27 36.52
N GLY A 15 2.46 6.32 35.91
CA GLY A 15 2.01 4.94 35.71
C GLY A 15 2.06 4.07 36.98
N SER A 16 2.81 4.47 38.02
CA SER A 16 2.83 3.77 39.31
C SER A 16 1.66 4.19 40.20
N ARG A 17 0.46 3.65 39.90
CA ARG A 17 -0.62 3.56 40.89
C ARG A 17 -0.27 2.52 41.97
N PRO A 18 -0.75 2.67 43.22
CA PRO A 18 -0.33 1.83 44.33
C PRO A 18 -0.72 0.36 44.13
N PRO A 19 0.06 -0.59 44.67
CA PRO A 19 -0.13 -2.02 44.45
C PRO A 19 -1.24 -2.52 45.37
N GLY A 20 -2.43 -2.74 44.83
CA GLY A 20 -3.49 -3.36 45.61
C GLY A 20 -4.88 -3.30 44.97
N LYS A 21 -5.10 -4.09 43.91
CA LYS A 21 -6.31 -4.94 43.73
C LYS A 21 -6.47 -5.60 42.35
N ASP A 22 -5.73 -5.20 41.32
CA ASP A 22 -6.13 -5.54 39.94
C ASP A 22 -5.24 -6.59 39.23
N ILE A 23 -4.67 -7.55 39.98
CA ILE A 23 -3.78 -8.59 39.40
C ILE A 23 -4.60 -9.70 38.70
N GLY A 24 -5.89 -9.87 39.05
CA GLY A 24 -6.78 -10.83 38.39
C GLY A 24 -7.32 -10.37 37.02
N THR A 25 -7.22 -9.08 36.71
CA THR A 25 -7.78 -8.46 35.48
C THR A 25 -6.76 -8.22 34.38
N SER A 26 -5.45 -8.42 34.63
CA SER A 26 -4.38 -8.10 33.67
C SER A 26 -4.15 -9.19 32.59
N LEU A 27 -4.38 -10.47 32.93
CA LEU A 27 -4.27 -11.59 31.99
C LEU A 27 -5.29 -11.51 30.83
N PRO A 28 -6.61 -11.34 31.10
CA PRO A 28 -7.56 -11.20 29.99
C PRO A 28 -7.28 -9.97 29.15
N SER A 29 -6.82 -8.85 29.73
CA SER A 29 -6.50 -7.65 28.94
C SER A 29 -5.29 -7.83 28.01
N LEU A 30 -4.24 -8.54 28.45
CA LEU A 30 -3.04 -8.76 27.64
C LEU A 30 -3.31 -9.74 26.49
N VAL A 31 -3.91 -10.89 26.81
CA VAL A 31 -4.28 -11.90 25.81
C VAL A 31 -5.29 -11.32 24.81
N LEU A 32 -6.27 -10.57 25.30
CA LEU A 32 -7.22 -9.88 24.43
C LEU A 32 -6.52 -8.87 23.50
N GLY A 33 -5.54 -8.11 24.01
CA GLY A 33 -4.74 -7.19 23.21
C GLY A 33 -3.98 -7.90 22.08
N SER A 34 -3.27 -8.99 22.39
CA SER A 34 -2.53 -9.79 21.40
C SER A 34 -3.45 -10.45 20.37
N VAL A 35 -4.59 -11.00 20.81
CA VAL A 35 -5.58 -11.61 19.91
C VAL A 35 -6.19 -10.57 18.97
N VAL A 36 -6.52 -9.38 19.48
CA VAL A 36 -7.02 -8.27 18.66
C VAL A 36 -5.96 -7.83 17.65
N ALA A 37 -4.70 -7.70 18.05
CA ALA A 37 -3.61 -7.33 17.16
C ALA A 37 -3.44 -8.35 16.01
N ILE A 38 -3.39 -9.64 16.33
CA ILE A 38 -3.33 -10.73 15.34
C ILE A 38 -4.54 -10.70 14.41
N ALA A 39 -5.75 -10.54 14.96
CA ALA A 39 -6.97 -10.51 14.16
C ALA A 39 -6.98 -9.34 13.16
N VAL A 40 -6.56 -8.16 13.58
CA VAL A 40 -6.42 -6.99 12.71
C VAL A 40 -5.36 -7.23 11.64
N GLU A 41 -4.20 -7.79 12.02
CA GLU A 41 -3.14 -8.12 11.06
C GLU A 41 -3.61 -9.10 9.98
N PHE A 42 -4.29 -10.20 10.36
CA PHE A 42 -4.84 -11.15 9.40
C PHE A 42 -5.90 -10.53 8.49
N LEU A 43 -6.67 -9.56 8.98
CA LEU A 43 -7.63 -8.82 8.16
C LEU A 43 -6.92 -7.99 7.08
N PHE A 44 -5.87 -7.25 7.46
CA PHE A 44 -5.06 -6.49 6.50
C PHE A 44 -4.30 -7.40 5.53
N TYR A 45 -3.76 -8.53 6.01
CA TYR A 45 -3.11 -9.54 5.18
C TYR A 45 -4.10 -10.14 4.17
N GLY A 46 -5.32 -10.48 4.59
CA GLY A 46 -6.37 -10.99 3.72
C GLY A 46 -6.75 -9.97 2.63
N ALA A 47 -6.92 -8.71 3.00
CA ALA A 47 -7.15 -7.63 2.04
C ALA A 47 -5.98 -7.50 1.04
N TYR A 48 -4.74 -7.62 1.51
CA TYR A 48 -3.55 -7.58 0.67
C TYR A 48 -3.46 -8.78 -0.28
N ALA A 49 -3.82 -9.99 0.18
CA ALA A 49 -3.86 -11.20 -0.64
C ALA A 49 -4.88 -11.10 -1.79
N VAL A 50 -6.08 -10.57 -1.51
CA VAL A 50 -7.09 -10.29 -2.55
C VAL A 50 -6.55 -9.28 -3.56
N LEU A 51 -5.94 -8.19 -3.08
CA LEU A 51 -5.36 -7.16 -3.94
C LEU A 51 -4.23 -7.71 -4.81
N TYR A 52 -3.37 -8.57 -4.26
CA TYR A 52 -2.32 -9.27 -4.98
C TYR A 52 -2.88 -10.18 -6.08
N GLY A 53 -3.95 -10.93 -5.80
CA GLY A 53 -4.64 -11.75 -6.79
C GLY A 53 -5.18 -10.92 -7.97
N VAL A 54 -5.84 -9.80 -7.68
CA VAL A 54 -6.31 -8.86 -8.72
C VAL A 54 -5.13 -8.24 -9.49
N CYS A 55 -4.03 -7.91 -8.80
CA CYS A 55 -2.82 -7.39 -9.39
C CYS A 55 -2.23 -8.35 -10.41
N ILE A 56 -2.00 -9.61 -10.01
CA ILE A 56 -1.49 -10.65 -10.91
C ILE A 56 -2.42 -10.84 -12.09
N HIS A 57 -3.73 -11.00 -11.86
CA HIS A 57 -4.69 -11.22 -12.94
C HIS A 57 -4.64 -10.09 -13.98
N SER A 58 -4.60 -8.84 -13.52
CA SER A 58 -4.51 -7.67 -14.38
C SER A 58 -3.17 -7.57 -15.12
N LEU A 59 -2.05 -7.87 -14.44
CA LEU A 59 -0.73 -7.96 -15.07
C LEU A 59 -0.68 -9.10 -16.09
N ILE A 60 -1.36 -10.22 -15.85
CA ILE A 60 -1.36 -11.38 -16.74
C ILE A 60 -2.06 -11.13 -18.07
N ARG A 61 -3.09 -10.28 -18.07
CA ARG A 61 -3.85 -9.95 -19.28
C ARG A 61 -3.24 -8.84 -20.16
N ARG A 62 -2.05 -8.32 -19.80
CA ARG A 62 -1.38 -7.22 -20.53
C ARG A 62 -0.38 -7.71 -21.59
N LYS A 63 -0.17 -6.86 -22.61
CA LYS A 63 0.87 -6.99 -23.66
C LYS A 63 2.28 -7.12 -23.04
N PRO A 64 3.23 -7.83 -23.70
CA PRO A 64 4.43 -8.40 -23.05
C PRO A 64 5.53 -7.41 -22.62
N ALA A 65 5.55 -6.17 -23.10
CA ALA A 65 6.64 -5.24 -22.83
C ALA A 65 6.66 -4.77 -21.36
N GLY A 66 7.73 -5.09 -20.62
CA GLY A 66 7.97 -4.61 -19.24
C GLY A 66 7.24 -5.34 -18.11
N ARG A 67 6.31 -6.26 -18.42
CA ARG A 67 5.50 -6.99 -17.43
C ARG A 67 6.30 -7.90 -16.51
N LYS A 68 7.35 -8.58 -17.02
CA LYS A 68 8.09 -9.60 -16.26
C LYS A 68 8.69 -9.03 -14.97
N TRP A 69 9.32 -7.86 -15.06
CA TRP A 69 9.92 -7.19 -13.91
C TRP A 69 8.88 -6.69 -12.90
N GLN A 70 7.77 -6.12 -13.37
CA GLN A 70 6.69 -5.70 -12.47
C GLN A 70 6.07 -6.88 -11.73
N LEU A 71 5.88 -8.01 -12.42
CA LEU A 71 5.34 -9.22 -11.81
C LEU A 71 6.30 -9.80 -10.76
N VAL A 72 7.59 -9.88 -11.08
CA VAL A 72 8.60 -10.33 -10.12
C VAL A 72 8.62 -9.43 -8.89
N LEU A 73 8.68 -8.10 -9.05
CA LEU A 73 8.71 -7.17 -7.92
C LEU A 73 7.47 -7.27 -7.02
N MET A 74 6.27 -7.37 -7.60
CA MET A 74 5.02 -7.51 -6.84
C MET A 74 4.94 -8.84 -6.09
N SER A 75 5.35 -9.93 -6.73
CA SER A 75 5.39 -11.25 -6.10
C SER A 75 6.42 -11.30 -4.97
N THR A 76 7.61 -10.72 -5.18
CA THR A 76 8.63 -10.63 -4.12
C THR A 76 8.11 -9.85 -2.91
N LEU A 77 7.45 -8.72 -3.12
CA LEU A 77 6.88 -7.92 -2.03
C LEU A 77 5.78 -8.67 -1.27
N PHE A 78 4.93 -9.44 -1.97
CA PHE A 78 3.91 -10.27 -1.33
C PHE A 78 4.51 -11.42 -0.51
N VAL A 79 5.56 -12.07 -1.02
CA VAL A 79 6.29 -13.12 -0.29
C VAL A 79 6.96 -12.55 0.95
N LEU A 80 7.62 -11.39 0.85
CA LEU A 80 8.23 -10.71 2.00
C LEU A 80 7.20 -10.37 3.08
N ALA A 81 6.05 -9.79 2.70
CA ALA A 81 4.96 -9.50 3.64
C ALA A 81 4.43 -10.78 4.31
N THR A 82 4.29 -11.87 3.55
CA THR A 82 3.85 -13.17 4.09
C THR A 82 4.86 -13.73 5.08
N ILE A 83 6.16 -13.65 4.79
CA ILE A 83 7.22 -14.08 5.71
C ILE A 83 7.14 -13.27 7.01
N VAL A 84 7.04 -11.94 6.93
CA VAL A 84 6.94 -11.10 8.12
C VAL A 84 5.70 -11.44 8.97
N THR A 85 4.55 -11.65 8.32
CA THR A 85 3.30 -12.04 9.00
C THR A 85 3.48 -13.35 9.78
N VAL A 86 4.08 -14.36 9.14
CA VAL A 86 4.32 -15.67 9.78
C VAL A 86 5.30 -15.55 10.95
N LEU A 87 6.37 -14.78 10.79
CA LEU A 87 7.35 -14.55 11.86
C LEU A 87 6.74 -13.80 13.04
N PHE A 88 5.88 -12.80 12.79
CA PHE A 88 5.21 -12.05 13.84
C PHE A 88 4.19 -12.91 14.62
N VAL A 89 3.43 -13.76 13.92
CA VAL A 89 2.55 -14.73 14.58
C VAL A 89 3.37 -15.69 15.45
N ALA A 90 4.52 -16.16 14.95
CA ALA A 90 5.41 -17.00 15.75
C ALA A 90 5.93 -16.27 17.00
N GLU A 91 6.35 -15.01 16.87
CA GLU A 91 6.82 -14.17 17.98
C GLU A 91 5.72 -14.01 19.05
N THR A 92 4.52 -13.67 18.61
CA THR A 92 3.38 -13.46 19.51
C THR A 92 2.99 -14.75 20.24
N VAL A 93 2.98 -15.89 19.54
CA VAL A 93 2.72 -17.19 20.16
C VAL A 93 3.81 -17.55 21.17
N THR A 94 5.09 -17.33 20.84
CA THR A 94 6.19 -17.60 21.79
C THR A 94 6.08 -16.74 23.05
N HIS A 95 5.72 -15.46 22.93
CA HIS A 95 5.52 -14.58 24.08
C HIS A 95 4.35 -15.02 24.97
N ILE A 96 3.21 -15.40 24.36
CA ILE A 96 2.04 -15.89 25.12
C ILE A 96 2.39 -17.20 25.84
N LEU A 97 3.04 -18.14 25.16
CA LEU A 97 3.44 -19.42 25.77
C LEU A 97 4.44 -19.24 26.91
N ALA A 98 5.36 -18.27 26.79
CA ALA A 98 6.31 -17.92 27.84
C ALA A 98 5.62 -17.33 29.09
N ASP A 99 4.65 -16.41 28.91
CA ASP A 99 3.87 -15.86 30.03
C ASP A 99 3.08 -16.97 30.76
N PHE A 100 2.43 -17.86 29.99
CA PHE A 100 1.70 -19.00 30.55
C PHE A 100 2.61 -19.96 31.33
N HIS A 101 3.77 -20.33 30.78
CA HIS A 101 4.72 -21.22 31.47
C HIS A 101 5.23 -20.61 32.78
N CYS A 102 5.61 -19.32 32.77
CA CYS A 102 6.11 -18.67 33.96
C CYS A 102 5.05 -18.64 35.08
N ARG A 103 3.79 -18.33 34.73
CA ARG A 103 2.70 -18.31 35.71
C ARG A 103 2.37 -19.69 36.27
N HIS A 104 2.38 -20.74 35.44
CA HIS A 104 2.16 -22.10 35.90
C HIS A 104 3.24 -22.51 36.92
N GLN A 105 4.51 -22.26 36.58
CA GLN A 105 5.64 -22.59 37.45
C GLN A 105 5.62 -21.77 38.75
N PHE A 106 5.14 -20.52 38.72
CA PHE A 106 4.96 -19.71 39.92
C PHE A 106 3.84 -20.24 40.82
N HIS A 107 2.71 -20.67 40.24
CA HIS A 107 1.58 -21.22 40.99
C HIS A 107 1.95 -22.54 41.71
N ASP A 108 2.74 -23.41 41.07
CA ASP A 108 3.16 -24.68 41.66
C ASP A 108 4.17 -24.51 42.80
N ASN A 109 5.08 -23.53 42.69
CA ASN A 109 6.14 -23.33 43.68
C ASN A 109 5.71 -22.50 44.90
N HIS A 110 4.65 -21.67 44.80
CA HIS A 110 4.17 -20.81 45.88
C HIS A 110 2.63 -20.74 45.97
N PRO A 111 1.96 -21.80 46.44
CA PRO A 111 0.52 -21.79 46.64
C PRO A 111 0.14 -20.76 47.72
N GLY A 112 -0.55 -19.68 47.33
CA GLY A 112 -1.17 -18.71 48.25
C GLY A 112 -0.46 -17.36 48.41
N GLN A 113 0.63 -17.08 47.69
CA GLN A 113 1.30 -15.77 47.74
C GLN A 113 0.91 -14.90 46.52
N GLY A 114 0.48 -13.65 46.75
CA GLY A 114 0.01 -12.74 45.71
C GLY A 114 1.07 -12.46 44.63
N SER A 115 0.74 -12.85 43.39
CA SER A 115 1.66 -12.98 42.23
C SER A 115 2.18 -11.65 41.62
N GLY A 116 1.74 -10.48 42.10
CA GLY A 116 1.82 -9.23 41.33
C GLY A 116 3.21 -8.65 41.05
N SER A 117 4.10 -8.60 42.05
CA SER A 117 5.35 -7.81 41.94
C SER A 117 6.64 -8.63 42.04
N GLN A 118 6.54 -9.90 42.46
CA GLN A 118 7.69 -10.79 42.64
C GLN A 118 7.88 -11.72 41.44
N CYS A 119 6.79 -12.02 40.72
CA CYS A 119 6.82 -12.79 39.47
C CYS A 119 7.55 -12.02 38.36
N GLU A 120 7.38 -10.70 38.25
CA GLU A 120 8.09 -9.85 37.28
C GLU A 120 9.61 -9.81 37.51
N LYS A 121 10.06 -9.82 38.77
CA LYS A 121 11.50 -9.86 39.12
C LYS A 121 12.13 -11.22 38.88
N ILE A 122 11.37 -12.30 39.14
CA ILE A 122 11.83 -13.67 38.85
C ILE A 122 11.77 -13.94 37.34
N LEU A 123 10.79 -13.40 36.62
CA LEU A 123 10.69 -13.40 35.16
C LEU A 123 11.93 -12.74 34.56
N ASN A 124 12.27 -11.51 34.97
CA ASN A 124 13.47 -10.82 34.47
C ASN A 124 14.79 -11.52 34.83
N ASN A 125 14.86 -12.21 35.97
CA ASN A 125 16.09 -12.91 36.41
C ASN A 125 16.20 -14.35 35.89
N ALA A 126 15.10 -15.03 35.55
CA ALA A 126 15.07 -16.39 35.03
C ALA A 126 15.01 -16.44 33.49
N LEU A 127 14.47 -15.41 32.81
CA LEU A 127 14.56 -15.28 31.35
C LEU A 127 15.97 -14.98 30.86
N GLY A 128 16.78 -14.29 31.67
CA GLY A 128 18.09 -13.76 31.31
C GLY A 128 19.20 -14.77 30.94
N VAL A 129 18.94 -16.09 30.87
CA VAL A 129 20.03 -17.07 30.66
C VAL A 129 19.79 -18.07 29.52
N GLU A 130 18.56 -18.45 29.13
CA GLU A 130 18.37 -19.41 28.01
C GLU A 130 17.18 -19.17 27.06
N VAL A 131 16.15 -18.38 27.44
CA VAL A 131 14.96 -18.16 26.59
C VAL A 131 15.08 -16.91 25.70
N ASP A 132 16.02 -16.00 25.98
CA ASP A 132 16.20 -14.75 25.23
C ASP A 132 16.79 -14.95 23.82
N ALA A 133 17.69 -15.92 23.64
CA ALA A 133 18.38 -16.13 22.37
C ALA A 133 17.47 -16.43 21.16
N PRO A 134 16.42 -17.27 21.24
CA PRO A 134 15.53 -17.50 20.11
C PRO A 134 14.58 -16.34 19.82
N VAL A 135 14.07 -15.65 20.85
CA VAL A 135 13.09 -14.55 20.68
C VAL A 135 13.77 -13.31 20.11
N GLU A 136 14.96 -12.95 20.60
CA GLU A 136 15.73 -11.82 20.06
C GLU A 136 16.10 -12.02 18.59
N LYS A 137 16.49 -13.26 18.21
CA LYS A 137 16.78 -13.63 16.81
C LYS A 137 15.54 -13.55 15.93
N LEU A 138 14.38 -13.91 16.45
CA LEU A 138 13.11 -13.83 15.72
C LEU A 138 12.73 -12.38 15.45
N LYS A 139 12.81 -11.52 16.47
CA LYS A 139 12.58 -10.08 16.34
C LYS A 139 13.54 -9.43 15.34
N LEU A 140 14.83 -9.79 15.41
CA LEU A 140 15.84 -9.29 14.46
C LEU A 140 15.48 -9.69 13.03
N SER A 141 15.01 -10.93 12.85
CA SER A 141 14.61 -11.44 11.53
C SER A 141 13.42 -10.64 10.98
N ILE A 142 12.41 -10.35 11.81
CA ILE A 142 11.25 -9.53 11.44
C ILE A 142 11.67 -8.15 10.98
N GLU A 143 12.51 -7.45 11.76
CA GLU A 143 13.00 -6.11 11.40
C GLU A 143 13.80 -6.13 10.10
N CYS A 144 14.65 -7.14 9.88
CA CYS A 144 15.40 -7.30 8.64
C CYS A 144 14.48 -7.48 7.43
N PHE A 145 13.52 -8.41 7.50
CA PHE A 145 12.57 -8.65 6.40
C PHE A 145 11.69 -7.44 6.12
N PHE A 146 11.33 -6.67 7.16
CA PHE A 146 10.60 -5.42 6.99
C PHE A 146 11.43 -4.37 6.23
N VAL A 147 12.73 -4.21 6.56
CA VAL A 147 13.62 -3.31 5.80
C VAL A 147 13.68 -3.73 4.34
N PHE A 148 13.82 -5.03 4.05
CA PHE A 148 13.74 -5.52 2.68
C PHE A 148 12.41 -5.17 2.01
N ALA A 149 11.28 -5.43 2.67
CA ALA A 149 9.96 -5.10 2.14
C ALA A 149 9.83 -3.60 1.81
N ASN A 150 10.35 -2.72 2.67
CA ASN A 150 10.38 -1.27 2.46
C ASN A 150 11.20 -0.89 1.22
N VAL A 151 12.41 -1.43 1.07
CA VAL A 151 13.27 -1.22 -0.10
C VAL A 151 12.59 -1.67 -1.40
N PHE A 152 11.92 -2.83 -1.39
CA PHE A 152 11.17 -3.32 -2.53
C PHE A 152 9.95 -2.45 -2.83
N GLY A 153 9.23 -1.99 -1.80
CA GLY A 153 8.09 -1.06 -1.93
C GLY A 153 8.49 0.27 -2.59
N ASP A 154 9.54 0.90 -2.07
CA ASP A 154 10.13 2.11 -2.65
C ASP A 154 10.62 1.84 -4.09
N GLY A 155 11.31 0.72 -4.30
CA GLY A 155 11.82 0.31 -5.60
C GLY A 155 10.74 0.16 -6.67
N ILE A 156 9.55 -0.34 -6.29
CA ILE A 156 8.40 -0.42 -7.19
C ILE A 156 7.89 0.96 -7.60
N LEU A 157 7.77 1.89 -6.65
CA LEU A 157 7.34 3.27 -6.91
C LEU A 157 8.37 4.01 -7.77
N ILE A 158 9.66 3.83 -7.49
CA ILE A 158 10.76 4.40 -8.26
C ILE A 158 10.80 3.82 -9.67
N TYR A 159 10.65 2.51 -9.84
CA TYR A 159 10.59 1.86 -11.15
C TYR A 159 9.43 2.42 -11.99
N ARG A 160 8.27 2.64 -11.36
CA ARG A 160 7.12 3.30 -12.02
C ARG A 160 7.44 4.74 -12.40
N LEU A 161 8.05 5.51 -11.49
CA LEU A 161 8.46 6.88 -11.76
C LEU A 161 9.41 6.92 -12.98
N TYR A 162 10.39 6.03 -13.03
CA TYR A 162 11.33 5.89 -14.13
C TYR A 162 10.63 5.59 -15.47
N LEU A 163 9.68 4.65 -15.48
CA LEU A 163 8.91 4.32 -16.69
C LEU A 163 8.06 5.49 -17.20
N ILE A 164 7.48 6.29 -16.31
CA ILE A 164 6.61 7.43 -16.68
C ILE A 164 7.44 8.61 -17.21
N TRP A 165 8.66 8.81 -16.70
CA TRP A 165 9.52 9.95 -17.01
C TRP A 165 10.41 9.81 -18.26
N ASN A 166 10.29 8.70 -19.00
CA ASN A 166 10.86 8.42 -20.33
C ASN A 166 11.95 9.42 -20.81
N ASN A 167 13.20 9.23 -20.36
CA ASN A 167 14.46 9.97 -20.62
C ASN A 167 14.92 11.12 -19.69
N TRP A 168 14.14 11.65 -18.74
CA TRP A 168 14.66 12.66 -17.77
C TRP A 168 15.16 12.05 -16.46
N LYS A 169 16.27 11.31 -16.55
CA LYS A 169 16.86 10.52 -15.45
C LYS A 169 17.19 11.35 -14.18
N ARG A 170 17.45 12.67 -14.33
CA ARG A 170 17.84 13.56 -13.21
C ARG A 170 16.84 13.57 -12.05
N ILE A 171 15.54 13.53 -12.33
CA ILE A 171 14.50 13.60 -11.29
C ILE A 171 14.35 12.27 -10.55
N THR A 172 14.75 11.15 -11.16
CA THR A 172 14.69 9.82 -10.54
C THR A 172 15.85 9.59 -9.55
N TYR A 173 17.00 10.27 -9.72
CA TYR A 173 18.14 10.09 -8.81
C TYR A 173 17.87 10.58 -7.39
N ILE A 174 17.06 11.63 -7.22
CA ILE A 174 16.76 12.20 -5.90
C ILE A 174 16.00 11.18 -5.02
N PRO A 175 14.88 10.57 -5.45
CA PRO A 175 14.23 9.52 -4.67
C PRO A 175 15.08 8.27 -4.44
N ILE A 176 15.94 7.90 -5.40
CA ILE A 176 16.87 6.77 -5.21
C ILE A 176 17.85 7.08 -4.08
N ALA A 177 18.51 8.23 -4.12
CA ALA A 177 19.46 8.63 -3.09
C ALA A 177 18.78 8.72 -1.70
N ALA A 178 17.59 9.31 -1.65
CA ALA A 178 16.85 9.43 -0.40
C ALA A 178 16.37 8.07 0.14
N SER A 179 15.94 7.13 -0.71
CA SER A 179 15.59 5.76 -0.30
C SER A 179 16.80 4.98 0.23
N LEU A 180 17.98 5.18 -0.38
CA LEU A 180 19.24 4.61 0.13
C LEU A 180 19.60 5.18 1.51
N VAL A 181 19.50 6.49 1.70
CA VAL A 181 19.70 7.12 3.02
C VAL A 181 18.72 6.57 4.05
N ASN A 182 17.44 6.43 3.68
CA ASN A 182 16.42 5.87 4.55
C ASN A 182 16.73 4.41 4.94
N SER A 183 17.22 3.61 4.00
CA SER A 183 17.63 2.22 4.24
C SER A 183 18.82 2.12 5.19
N ILE A 184 19.80 3.02 5.05
CA ILE A 184 20.96 3.09 5.95
C ILE A 184 20.51 3.44 7.37
N LEU A 185 19.61 4.41 7.52
CA LEU A 185 19.04 4.78 8.82
C LEU A 185 18.28 3.62 9.46
N ALA A 186 17.55 2.83 8.68
CA ALA A 186 16.86 1.64 9.17
C ALA A 186 17.86 0.62 9.74
N VAL A 187 18.94 0.31 9.02
CA VAL A 187 19.98 -0.62 9.48
C VAL A 187 20.68 -0.12 10.74
N ILE A 188 21.00 1.18 10.81
CA ILE A 188 21.57 1.79 12.03
C ILE A 188 20.57 1.68 13.19
N GLY A 189 19.28 1.95 12.95
CA GLY A 189 18.21 1.83 13.93
C GLY A 189 18.12 0.42 14.54
N ILE A 190 18.16 -0.62 13.69
CA ILE A 190 18.21 -2.03 14.10
C ILE A 190 19.48 -2.32 14.91
N ARG A 191 20.64 -1.82 14.50
CA ARG A 191 21.87 -2.06 15.29
C ARG A 191 21.81 -1.44 16.68
N LEU A 192 21.17 -0.28 16.80
CA LEU A 192 21.03 0.43 18.06
C LEU A 192 19.90 -0.14 18.95
N SER A 193 18.92 -0.87 18.39
CA SER A 193 17.82 -1.45 19.20
C SER A 193 18.27 -2.54 20.16
N TYR A 194 19.41 -3.18 19.88
CA TYR A 194 20.04 -4.21 20.71
C TYR A 194 21.17 -3.69 21.59
N ALA A 195 21.39 -2.38 21.65
CA ALA A 195 22.43 -1.79 22.47
C ALA A 195 21.95 -1.65 23.93
N VAL A 196 22.81 -1.99 24.88
CA VAL A 196 22.47 -2.06 26.32
C VAL A 196 22.73 -0.72 27.03
N ASP A 197 23.51 0.18 26.43
CA ASP A 197 23.93 1.44 27.05
C ASP A 197 22.88 2.55 26.94
N SER A 198 22.71 3.34 28.00
CA SER A 198 21.63 4.34 28.11
C SER A 198 21.70 5.44 27.04
N ASP A 199 22.90 5.89 26.67
CA ASP A 199 23.09 6.89 25.61
C ASP A 199 22.72 6.31 24.23
N THR A 200 23.00 5.03 24.01
CA THR A 200 22.67 4.33 22.76
C THR A 200 21.17 4.10 22.58
N VAL A 201 20.42 3.90 23.67
CA VAL A 201 18.95 3.80 23.64
C VAL A 201 18.31 5.13 23.24
N ALA A 202 18.82 6.26 23.75
CA ALA A 202 18.34 7.58 23.34
C ALA A 202 18.64 7.87 21.86
N LEU A 203 19.81 7.44 21.39
CA LEU A 203 20.19 7.53 19.99
C LEU A 203 19.29 6.66 19.10
N HIS A 204 18.98 5.42 19.51
CA HIS A 204 18.05 4.53 18.81
C HIS A 204 16.71 5.22 18.55
N PHE A 205 16.09 5.78 19.59
CA PHE A 205 14.80 6.46 19.47
C PHE A 205 14.85 7.62 18.45
N THR A 206 15.91 8.42 18.51
CA THR A 206 16.11 9.56 17.60
C THR A 206 16.26 9.11 16.15
N ILE A 207 17.11 8.09 15.91
CA ILE A 207 17.34 7.54 14.57
C ILE A 207 16.08 6.87 14.02
N TYR A 208 15.33 6.15 14.85
CA TYR A 208 14.09 5.50 14.46
C TYR A 208 13.01 6.51 14.05
N GLN A 209 12.86 7.61 14.80
CA GLN A 209 11.96 8.71 14.43
C GLN A 209 12.37 9.38 13.11
N LEU A 210 13.67 9.59 12.90
CA LEU A 210 14.18 10.15 11.65
C LEU A 210 13.91 9.21 10.46
N TYR A 211 14.11 7.90 10.64
CA TYR A 211 13.75 6.88 9.66
C TYR A 211 12.26 6.94 9.30
N LEU A 212 11.36 6.94 10.29
CA LEU A 212 9.92 7.02 10.03
C LEU A 212 9.54 8.32 9.31
N ALA A 213 10.07 9.46 9.77
CA ALA A 213 9.80 10.76 9.17
C ALA A 213 10.28 10.85 7.72
N LEU A 214 11.49 10.38 7.43
CA LEU A 214 12.01 10.33 6.05
C LEU A 214 11.20 9.36 5.19
N ASN A 215 10.75 8.24 5.73
CA ASN A 215 9.90 7.30 4.99
C ASN A 215 8.55 7.93 4.59
N VAL A 216 7.92 8.70 5.49
CA VAL A 216 6.72 9.49 5.18
C VAL A 216 7.02 10.49 4.06
N VAL A 217 8.08 11.28 4.20
CA VAL A 217 8.45 12.31 3.22
C VAL A 217 8.72 11.67 1.86
N LEU A 218 9.45 10.55 1.81
CA LEU A 218 9.74 9.80 0.59
C LEU A 218 8.47 9.32 -0.11
N ASN A 219 7.53 8.74 0.64
CA ASN A 219 6.31 8.19 0.06
C ASN A 219 5.36 9.27 -0.43
N VAL A 220 5.26 10.38 0.29
CA VAL A 220 4.53 11.57 -0.17
C VAL A 220 5.19 12.16 -1.42
N LEU A 221 6.52 12.32 -1.41
CA LEU A 221 7.29 12.86 -2.54
C LEU A 221 7.15 11.97 -3.79
N LEU A 222 7.32 10.66 -3.66
CA LEU A 222 7.17 9.71 -4.76
C LEU A 222 5.75 9.76 -5.34
N THR A 223 4.73 9.75 -4.47
CA THR A 223 3.33 9.86 -4.90
C THR A 223 3.07 11.19 -5.61
N ALA A 224 3.56 12.31 -5.09
CA ALA A 224 3.41 13.63 -5.68
C ALA A 224 4.13 13.73 -7.05
N LEU A 225 5.33 13.17 -7.18
CA LEU A 225 6.07 13.14 -8.44
C LEU A 225 5.37 12.29 -9.50
N ILE A 226 4.80 11.15 -9.11
CA ILE A 226 4.00 10.29 -10.00
C ILE A 226 2.74 11.05 -10.43
N ALA A 227 1.96 11.56 -9.48
CA ALA A 227 0.71 12.27 -9.76
C ALA A 227 0.94 13.55 -10.60
N GLY A 228 1.96 14.34 -10.27
CA GLY A 228 2.32 15.55 -10.98
C GLY A 228 2.76 15.28 -12.42
N ARG A 229 3.52 14.22 -12.68
CA ARG A 229 3.88 13.85 -14.05
C ARG A 229 2.70 13.35 -14.86
N VAL A 230 1.81 12.56 -14.25
CA VAL A 230 0.57 12.12 -14.89
C VAL A 230 -0.31 13.33 -15.23
N TRP A 231 -0.36 14.35 -14.36
CA TRP A 231 -1.05 15.61 -14.63
C TRP A 231 -0.42 16.43 -15.76
N PHE A 232 0.90 16.45 -15.85
CA PHE A 232 1.58 17.12 -16.98
C PHE A 232 1.25 16.43 -18.31
N ILE A 233 1.34 15.10 -18.36
CA ILE A 233 0.99 14.30 -19.55
C ILE A 233 -0.48 14.52 -19.93
N ARG A 234 -1.38 14.60 -18.95
CA ARG A 234 -2.79 14.96 -19.17
C ARG A 234 -2.93 16.28 -19.90
N ARG A 235 -2.22 17.32 -19.43
CA ARG A 235 -2.31 18.67 -20.00
C ARG A 235 -1.81 18.71 -21.45
N GLU A 236 -0.74 17.97 -21.75
CA GLU A 236 -0.20 17.86 -23.10
C GLU A 236 -1.12 17.06 -24.04
N ALA A 237 -1.68 15.95 -23.55
CA ALA A 237 -2.61 15.13 -24.32
C ALA A 237 -4.00 15.77 -24.51
N GLU A 238 -4.44 16.64 -23.59
CA GLU A 238 -5.70 17.40 -23.70
C GLU A 238 -5.70 18.36 -24.90
N VAL A 239 -4.54 18.97 -25.19
CA VAL A 239 -4.36 19.85 -26.36
C VAL A 239 -4.57 19.09 -27.68
N ILE A 240 -4.32 17.79 -27.71
CA ILE A 240 -4.29 16.99 -28.94
C ILE A 240 -5.55 16.11 -29.09
N LEU A 241 -6.08 15.53 -28.00
CA LEU A 241 -7.12 14.48 -28.03
C LEU A 241 -8.46 14.86 -27.36
N GLY A 242 -8.61 16.07 -26.79
CA GLY A 242 -9.90 16.57 -26.27
C GLY A 242 -10.43 15.91 -24.97
N ARG A 243 -11.73 16.10 -24.67
CA ARG A 243 -12.37 15.80 -23.35
C ARG A 243 -12.21 14.36 -22.84
N ALA A 244 -12.14 13.36 -23.73
CA ALA A 244 -12.02 11.96 -23.32
C ALA A 244 -10.71 11.69 -22.56
N VAL A 245 -9.61 12.37 -22.91
CA VAL A 245 -8.32 12.27 -22.22
C VAL A 245 -8.38 12.95 -20.84
N ARG A 246 -9.13 14.05 -20.73
CA ARG A 246 -9.28 14.81 -19.48
C ARG A 246 -9.87 13.97 -18.35
N GLU A 247 -10.92 13.20 -18.65
CA GLU A 247 -11.58 12.30 -17.70
C GLU A 247 -10.69 11.11 -17.34
N ARG A 248 -10.01 10.51 -18.34
CA ARG A 248 -9.12 9.34 -18.17
C ARG A 248 -7.97 9.61 -17.21
N TYR A 249 -7.19 10.67 -17.46
CA TYR A 249 -6.06 11.01 -16.61
C TYR A 249 -6.50 11.66 -15.29
N GLY A 250 -7.65 12.34 -15.26
CA GLY A 250 -8.25 12.84 -14.02
C GLY A 250 -8.55 11.72 -13.03
N MET A 251 -9.21 10.65 -13.51
CA MET A 251 -9.44 9.45 -12.71
C MET A 251 -8.12 8.84 -12.24
N ALA A 252 -7.12 8.68 -13.10
CA ALA A 252 -5.81 8.13 -12.72
C ALA A 252 -5.08 8.96 -11.64
N ILE A 253 -5.18 10.29 -11.68
CA ILE A 253 -4.55 11.19 -10.70
C ILE A 253 -5.24 11.10 -9.34
N THR A 254 -6.58 11.24 -9.31
CA THR A 254 -7.38 11.08 -8.08
C THR A 254 -7.11 9.72 -7.44
N LEU A 255 -7.02 8.68 -8.27
CA LEU A 255 -6.79 7.31 -7.85
C LEU A 255 -5.38 7.06 -7.31
N CYS A 256 -4.35 7.70 -7.88
CA CYS A 256 -2.99 7.70 -7.32
C CYS A 256 -2.93 8.46 -5.99
N MET A 257 -3.62 9.59 -5.86
CA MET A 257 -3.68 10.36 -4.61
C MET A 257 -4.40 9.59 -3.50
N GLU A 258 -5.57 9.02 -3.76
CA GLU A 258 -6.30 8.22 -2.76
C GLU A 258 -5.50 7.01 -2.26
N SER A 259 -4.80 6.32 -3.16
CA SER A 259 -4.03 5.12 -2.81
C SER A 259 -2.68 5.45 -2.16
N GLY A 260 -2.05 6.57 -2.55
CA GLY A 260 -0.71 6.94 -2.11
C GLY A 260 -0.66 7.64 -0.75
N VAL A 261 -1.79 8.12 -0.24
CA VAL A 261 -1.89 8.71 1.10
C VAL A 261 -2.08 7.64 2.20
N LEU A 262 -2.51 6.42 1.84
CA LEU A 262 -2.73 5.33 2.79
C LEU A 262 -1.49 4.99 3.62
N TYR A 263 -0.32 4.93 2.98
CA TYR A 263 0.92 4.57 3.67
C TYR A 263 1.46 5.70 4.58
N PRO A 264 1.52 6.97 4.14
CA PRO A 264 1.76 8.10 5.03
C PRO A 264 0.79 8.19 6.22
N ILE A 265 -0.52 7.94 6.03
CA ILE A 265 -1.49 7.90 7.15
C ILE A 265 -1.11 6.79 8.13
N GLY A 266 -0.82 5.58 7.64
CA GLY A 266 -0.41 4.46 8.50
C GLY A 266 0.83 4.78 9.33
N LEU A 267 1.84 5.40 8.72
CA LEU A 267 3.06 5.84 9.39
C LEU A 267 2.79 6.94 10.43
N ILE A 268 1.95 7.93 10.12
CA ILE A 268 1.61 9.02 11.04
C ILE A 268 0.82 8.46 12.23
N LEU A 269 -0.13 7.56 11.99
CA LEU A 269 -0.88 6.89 13.04
C LEU A 269 0.06 6.11 13.95
N PHE A 270 0.95 5.29 13.38
CA PHE A 270 1.94 4.55 14.14
C PHE A 270 2.85 5.46 14.98
N LEU A 271 3.38 6.53 14.37
CA LEU A 271 4.20 7.52 15.07
C LEU A 271 3.43 8.20 16.22
N SER A 272 2.15 8.53 16.01
CA SER A 272 1.31 9.18 17.04
C SER A 272 1.03 8.27 18.23
N LEU A 273 0.86 6.97 17.99
CA LEU A 273 0.59 5.98 19.04
C LEU A 273 1.84 5.76 19.90
N GLN A 274 3.02 5.73 19.27
CA GLN A 274 4.31 5.59 19.95
C GLN A 274 4.70 6.81 20.79
N LEU A 275 4.10 7.98 20.52
CA LEU A 275 4.30 9.21 21.29
C LEU A 275 3.40 9.36 22.53
N GLY A 276 2.63 8.32 22.90
CA GLY A 276 2.03 8.23 24.25
C GLY A 276 0.51 8.05 24.32
N LEU A 277 -0.14 7.48 23.30
CA LEU A 277 -1.60 7.24 23.31
C LEU A 277 -1.98 5.81 23.72
N SER A 278 -1.10 4.81 23.57
CA SER A 278 -1.37 3.40 23.95
C SER A 278 -0.10 2.56 24.00
N SER A 279 -0.09 1.47 24.80
CA SER A 279 0.98 0.45 24.84
C SER A 279 0.83 -0.65 23.78
N LEU A 280 -0.06 -0.46 22.80
CA LEU A 280 -0.33 -1.45 21.75
C LEU A 280 0.68 -1.27 20.60
N ASP A 281 1.36 -2.35 20.25
CA ASP A 281 2.28 -2.38 19.11
C ASP A 281 1.51 -2.66 17.81
N PHE A 282 1.49 -1.68 16.90
CA PHE A 282 0.82 -1.78 15.60
C PHE A 282 1.80 -1.89 14.43
N PHE A 283 3.07 -2.18 14.71
CA PHE A 283 4.09 -2.45 13.69
C PHE A 283 3.65 -3.46 12.61
N PRO A 284 2.90 -4.54 12.92
CA PRO A 284 2.46 -5.50 11.90
C PRO A 284 1.51 -4.92 10.86
N ILE A 285 0.65 -3.97 11.26
CA ILE A 285 -0.25 -3.29 10.33
C ILE A 285 0.59 -2.47 9.34
N LEU A 286 1.65 -1.82 9.81
CA LEU A 286 2.53 -1.01 8.98
C LEU A 286 3.19 -1.85 7.86
N VAL A 287 3.60 -3.08 8.18
CA VAL A 287 4.15 -4.05 7.21
C VAL A 287 3.19 -4.29 6.04
N GLN A 288 1.89 -4.49 6.34
CA GLN A 288 0.90 -4.74 5.29
C GLN A 288 0.69 -3.49 4.43
N VAL A 289 0.64 -2.31 5.05
CA VAL A 289 0.39 -1.05 4.33
C VAL A 289 1.54 -0.72 3.36
N VAL A 290 2.80 -1.07 3.69
CA VAL A 290 3.97 -0.99 2.77
C VAL A 290 3.71 -1.75 1.47
N GLY A 291 3.06 -2.91 1.54
CA GLY A 291 2.70 -3.72 0.39
C GLY A 291 1.44 -3.23 -0.34
N ILE A 292 0.41 -2.87 0.41
CA ILE A 292 -0.91 -2.47 -0.11
C ILE A 292 -0.82 -1.20 -0.96
N ALA A 293 -0.10 -0.17 -0.52
CA ALA A 293 -0.05 1.10 -1.24
C ALA A 293 0.49 0.98 -2.68
N PRO A 294 1.71 0.44 -2.93
CA PRO A 294 2.26 0.30 -4.28
C PRO A 294 1.49 -0.70 -5.15
N THR A 295 0.92 -1.76 -4.57
CA THR A 295 0.06 -2.70 -5.30
C THR A 295 -1.28 -2.06 -5.69
N LEU A 296 -1.89 -1.27 -4.82
CA LEU A 296 -3.14 -0.57 -5.10
C LEU A 296 -2.96 0.45 -6.22
N ILE A 297 -1.89 1.25 -6.17
CA ILE A 297 -1.49 2.15 -7.26
C ILE A 297 -1.28 1.36 -8.57
N THR A 298 -0.72 0.15 -8.47
CA THR A 298 -0.48 -0.72 -9.62
C THR A 298 -1.74 -1.20 -10.28
N VAL A 299 -2.59 -1.87 -9.51
CA VAL A 299 -3.88 -2.43 -9.94
C VAL A 299 -4.74 -1.35 -10.56
N ARG A 300 -4.77 -0.18 -9.94
CA ARG A 300 -5.62 0.93 -10.39
C ARG A 300 -5.15 1.56 -11.70
N SER A 301 -3.84 1.76 -11.84
CA SER A 301 -3.25 2.15 -13.13
C SER A 301 -3.41 1.07 -14.21
N SER A 302 -3.76 -0.17 -13.82
CA SER A 302 -3.98 -1.28 -14.75
C SER A 302 -5.40 -1.56 -15.15
N LEU A 303 -6.34 -1.43 -14.23
CA LEU A 303 -7.76 -1.47 -14.55
C LEU A 303 -8.17 -0.30 -15.45
N GLY A 304 -7.65 0.91 -15.22
CA GLY A 304 -7.92 2.06 -16.09
C GLY A 304 -7.66 1.76 -17.57
N LYS A 305 -6.46 1.24 -17.89
CA LYS A 305 -6.10 0.87 -19.26
C LYS A 305 -6.94 -0.26 -19.86
N SER A 306 -7.48 -1.17 -19.04
CA SER A 306 -8.30 -2.28 -19.51
C SER A 306 -9.70 -1.81 -19.89
N VAL A 307 -10.31 -0.95 -19.07
CA VAL A 307 -11.60 -0.33 -19.36
C VAL A 307 -11.49 0.56 -20.60
N ASP A 308 -10.35 1.24 -20.76
CA ASP A 308 -10.08 2.08 -21.93
C ASP A 308 -10.05 1.28 -23.24
N ASN A 309 -9.36 0.13 -23.28
CA ASN A 309 -9.33 -0.73 -24.48
C ASN A 309 -10.73 -1.18 -24.88
N VAL A 310 -11.58 -1.55 -23.90
CA VAL A 310 -12.96 -1.95 -24.16
C VAL A 310 -13.77 -0.78 -24.69
N ARG A 311 -13.65 0.40 -24.06
CA ARG A 311 -14.38 1.61 -24.49
C ARG A 311 -13.98 2.05 -25.90
N GLN A 312 -12.69 2.01 -26.27
CA GLN A 312 -12.25 2.32 -27.63
C GLN A 312 -12.83 1.35 -28.67
N VAL A 313 -12.88 0.04 -28.37
CA VAL A 313 -13.47 -0.96 -29.26
C VAL A 313 -14.98 -0.76 -29.42
N VAL A 314 -15.69 -0.45 -28.32
CA VAL A 314 -17.12 -0.15 -28.36
C VAL A 314 -17.40 1.14 -29.15
N GLU A 315 -16.60 2.19 -28.94
CA GLU A 315 -16.70 3.44 -29.70
C GLU A 315 -16.43 3.20 -31.20
N SER A 316 -15.39 2.44 -31.58
CA SER A 316 -15.12 2.14 -32.99
C SER A 316 -16.20 1.27 -33.64
N GLN A 317 -16.77 0.30 -32.91
CA GLN A 317 -17.91 -0.48 -33.39
C GLN A 317 -19.17 0.38 -33.55
N SER A 318 -19.45 1.28 -32.61
CA SER A 318 -20.61 2.18 -32.70
C SER A 318 -20.51 3.14 -33.89
N VAL A 319 -19.31 3.66 -34.19
CA VAL A 319 -19.06 4.51 -35.37
C VAL A 319 -19.23 3.71 -36.66
N SER A 320 -18.71 2.48 -36.71
CA SER A 320 -18.88 1.58 -37.86
C SER A 320 -20.36 1.29 -38.13
N LEU A 321 -21.13 0.94 -37.09
CA LEU A 321 -22.57 0.66 -37.23
C LEU A 321 -23.34 1.89 -37.70
N ARG A 322 -22.96 3.09 -37.22
CA ARG A 322 -23.59 4.34 -37.64
C ARG A 322 -23.29 4.67 -39.11
N SER A 323 -22.07 4.38 -39.58
CA SER A 323 -21.72 4.52 -41.00
C SER A 323 -22.55 3.58 -41.87
N THR A 324 -22.65 2.30 -41.48
CA THR A 324 -23.43 1.31 -42.24
C THR A 324 -24.92 1.63 -42.28
N MET A 325 -25.49 2.19 -41.20
CA MET A 325 -26.89 2.65 -41.19
C MET A 325 -27.11 3.84 -42.13
N VAL A 326 -26.18 4.80 -42.18
CA VAL A 326 -26.26 5.94 -43.11
C VAL A 326 -26.14 5.50 -44.56
N ASP A 327 -25.25 4.53 -44.86
CA ASP A 327 -25.11 3.98 -46.22
C ASP A 327 -26.40 3.26 -46.67
N MET A 328 -27.05 2.50 -45.78
CA MET A 328 -28.33 1.85 -46.08
C MET A 328 -29.46 2.87 -46.31
N ASP A 329 -29.56 3.92 -45.50
CA ASP A 329 -30.57 4.98 -45.70
C ASP A 329 -30.37 5.73 -47.02
N MET A 330 -29.11 5.88 -47.47
CA MET A 330 -28.77 6.52 -48.73
C MET A 330 -29.09 5.63 -49.95
N GLU A 331 -28.80 4.33 -49.90
CA GLU A 331 -29.22 3.37 -50.94
C GLU A 331 -30.76 3.27 -51.05
N THR A 332 -31.47 3.33 -49.91
CA THR A 332 -32.94 3.31 -49.89
C THR A 332 -33.53 4.57 -50.51
N ALA A 333 -32.88 5.73 -50.33
CA ALA A 333 -33.26 6.99 -50.94
C ALA A 333 -32.97 7.03 -52.46
N GLU A 334 -31.84 6.48 -52.92
CA GLU A 334 -31.53 6.37 -54.35
C GLU A 334 -32.44 5.36 -55.08
N GLY A 335 -32.78 4.24 -54.45
CA GLY A 335 -33.73 3.26 -55.00
C GLY A 335 -35.16 3.79 -55.15
N ALA A 336 -35.56 4.78 -54.36
CA ALA A 336 -36.88 5.40 -54.44
C ALA A 336 -37.02 6.44 -55.58
N VAL A 337 -35.92 6.91 -56.18
CA VAL A 337 -35.92 7.94 -57.23
C VAL A 337 -36.04 7.34 -58.65
N VAL A 338 -35.87 6.03 -58.81
CA VAL A 338 -35.95 5.34 -60.12
C VAL A 338 -37.28 4.61 -60.28
N VAL A 339 -38.38 5.35 -60.39
CA VAL A 339 -39.61 4.87 -61.05
C VAL A 339 -39.85 5.76 -62.25
N THR A 340 -39.19 5.43 -63.36
CA THR A 340 -39.42 6.05 -64.66
C THR A 340 -40.79 5.63 -65.20
N LEU A 341 -41.66 6.61 -65.44
CA LEU A 341 -42.90 6.44 -66.20
C LEU A 341 -42.58 6.11 -67.67
N PRO A 342 -43.34 5.25 -68.35
CA PRO A 342 -43.04 4.84 -69.72
C PRO A 342 -43.43 5.93 -70.73
N GLU A 343 -42.56 6.17 -71.72
CA GLU A 343 -42.80 7.04 -72.87
C GLU A 343 -43.99 6.54 -73.70
N GLY A 344 -45.01 7.39 -73.85
CA GLY A 344 -46.14 7.20 -74.74
C GLY A 344 -45.98 8.02 -76.01
N ASP A 345 -45.98 7.31 -77.14
CA ASP A 345 -45.95 7.80 -78.52
C ASP A 345 -47.18 8.70 -78.81
N TYR A 346 -46.96 9.94 -79.26
CA TYR A 346 -48.03 10.85 -79.69
C TYR A 346 -47.80 11.34 -81.12
N ASP A 347 -48.53 10.69 -82.03
CA ASP A 347 -48.83 11.08 -83.40
C ASP A 347 -49.54 12.45 -83.43
N THR A 348 -48.94 13.46 -84.06
CA THR A 348 -49.56 14.80 -84.23
C THR A 348 -49.82 15.10 -85.70
N ARG A 349 -51.09 14.89 -86.09
CA ARG A 349 -51.67 15.31 -87.37
C ARG A 349 -51.81 16.84 -87.46
N ARG A 350 -51.10 17.41 -88.45
CA ARG A 350 -51.48 18.47 -89.42
C ARG A 350 -52.74 19.35 -89.24
N PHE A 351 -52.47 20.67 -89.43
CA PHE A 351 -53.26 21.79 -90.03
C PHE A 351 -54.19 22.66 -89.15
N PRO A 352 -54.50 23.94 -89.55
CA PRO A 352 -53.69 24.95 -90.26
C PRO A 352 -53.76 26.38 -89.64
N ALA A 353 -53.02 27.29 -90.27
CA ALA A 353 -52.85 28.72 -90.00
C ALA A 353 -54.13 29.58 -89.93
N LYS A 354 -54.02 30.73 -89.25
CA LYS A 354 -54.69 31.99 -89.64
C LYS A 354 -53.82 33.19 -89.25
N GLU A 355 -53.49 33.93 -90.32
CA GLU A 355 -53.15 35.36 -90.50
C GLU A 355 -52.57 36.19 -89.35
#